data_AF-A0A6V7J184-F1
#
_entry.id   AF-A0A6V7J184-F1
#
_cell.length_a   1.000
_cell.length_b   1.000
_cell.length_c   1.000
_cell.angle_alpha   90.00
_cell.angle_beta   90.00
_cell.angle_gamma   90.00
#
_symmetry.space_group_name_H-M   'P 1'
#
loop_
_entity.id
_entity.type
_entity.pdbx_description
1 polymer ?
#
loop_
_entity_poly.entity_id
_entity_poly.type
_entity_poly.pdbx_seq_one_letter_code
_entity_poly.pdbx_strand_id
1 'polypeptide(L)' 'VRSVMHKYLEKKNEVNFDKIFNQVLGYLLFKDFCETVSEEPIPQLRFYEE' A
#
# COMPACT_ATOMS: atom_id res chain seq x y z
N VAL A 1 16.74 5.47 -6.04
CA VAL A 1 16.34 4.09 -5.65
C VAL A 1 14.96 3.69 -6.19
N ARG A 2 13.89 4.47 -5.95
CA ARG A 2 12.52 4.17 -6.41
C ARG A 2 12.39 3.67 -7.85
N SER A 3 12.97 4.38 -8.83
CA SER A 3 12.86 4.01 -10.25
C SER A 3 13.41 2.61 -10.57
N VAL A 4 14.51 2.21 -9.91
CA VAL A 4 15.10 0.87 -10.09
C VAL A 4 14.27 -0.19 -9.36
N MET A 5 13.88 0.08 -8.13
CA MET A 5 13.10 -0.86 -7.30
C MET A 5 11.71 -1.11 -7.88
N HIS A 6 11.04 -0.07 -8.38
CA HIS A 6 9.71 -0.19 -9.01
C HIS A 6 9.76 -1.15 -10.21
N LYS A 7 10.70 -0.93 -11.14
CA LYS A 7 10.88 -1.80 -12.32
C LYS A 7 11.22 -3.25 -11.92
N TYR A 8 12.00 -3.43 -10.86
CA TYR A 8 12.35 -4.76 -10.37
C TYR A 8 11.14 -5.49 -9.78
N LEU A 9 10.36 -4.81 -8.94
CA LEU A 9 9.16 -5.38 -8.30
C LEU A 9 8.04 -5.61 -9.32
N GLU A 10 7.88 -4.73 -10.31
CA GLU A 10 6.94 -4.94 -11.43
C GLU A 10 7.27 -6.21 -12.22
N LYS A 11 8.55 -6.42 -12.56
CA LYS A 11 9.00 -7.64 -13.26
C LYS A 11 8.74 -8.92 -12.45
N LYS A 12 8.73 -8.82 -11.12
CA LYS A 12 8.40 -9.93 -10.21
C LYS A 12 6.91 -10.03 -9.90
N ASN A 13 6.08 -9.16 -10.47
CA ASN A 13 4.66 -9.05 -10.19
C ASN A 13 4.39 -8.87 -8.68
N GLU A 14 5.20 -8.05 -8.01
CA GLU A 14 5.11 -7.71 -6.59
C GLU A 14 4.38 -6.37 -6.34
N VAL A 15 4.17 -5.58 -7.39
CA VAL A 15 3.46 -4.29 -7.31
C VAL A 15 1.97 -4.50 -7.59
N ASN A 16 1.29 -5.13 -6.63
CA ASN A 16 -0.17 -5.26 -6.63
C ASN A 16 -0.71 -5.12 -5.21
N PHE A 17 -2.02 -4.88 -5.12
CA PHE A 17 -2.68 -4.61 -3.84
C PHE A 17 -2.46 -5.77 -2.85
N ASP A 18 -2.79 -6.99 -3.23
CA ASP A 18 -2.70 -8.15 -2.33
C ASP A 18 -1.29 -8.33 -1.75
N LYS A 19 -0.25 -8.19 -2.57
CA LYS A 19 1.13 -8.38 -2.11
C LYS A 19 1.63 -7.24 -1.23
N ILE A 20 1.29 -5.99 -1.55
CA ILE A 20 1.71 -4.83 -0.76
C ILE A 20 0.93 -4.80 0.55
N PHE A 21 -0.38 -5.00 0.49
CA PHE A 21 -1.28 -4.92 1.64
C PHE A 21 -1.04 -6.03 2.66
N ASN A 22 -0.62 -7.24 2.23
CA ASN A 22 -0.27 -8.33 3.15
C ASN A 22 1.15 -8.22 3.75
N GLN A 23 1.96 -7.25 3.35
CA GLN A 23 3.26 -6.98 3.97
C GLN A 23 3.10 -5.99 5.12
N VAL A 24 3.71 -6.25 6.29
CA VAL A 24 3.61 -5.35 7.45
C VAL A 24 3.98 -3.90 7.10
N LEU A 25 5.11 -3.68 6.42
CA LEU A 25 5.52 -2.33 6.02
C LEU A 25 4.66 -1.75 4.89
N GLY A 26 4.21 -2.58 3.96
CA GLY A 26 3.36 -2.14 2.86
C GLY A 26 1.98 -1.69 3.35
N TYR A 27 1.41 -2.43 4.29
CA TYR A 27 0.18 -2.09 4.99
C TYR A 27 0.30 -0.77 5.75
N LEU A 28 1.34 -0.60 6.59
CA LEU A 28 1.51 0.62 7.39
C LEU A 28 1.67 1.88 6.51
N LEU A 29 2.43 1.78 5.41
CA LEU A 29 2.56 2.87 4.45
C LEU A 29 1.26 3.16 3.69
N PHE A 30 0.51 2.11 3.34
CA PHE A 30 -0.79 2.27 2.71
C PHE A 30 -1.80 2.93 3.66
N LYS A 31 -1.85 2.50 4.92
CA LYS A 31 -2.68 3.10 5.96
C LYS A 31 -2.34 4.58 6.16
N ASP A 32 -1.06 4.90 6.34
CA ASP A 32 -0.60 6.28 6.50
C ASP A 32 -1.02 7.15 5.31
N PHE A 33 -0.90 6.63 4.08
CA PHE A 33 -1.40 7.32 2.89
C PHE A 33 -2.91 7.57 2.94
N CYS A 34 -3.71 6.57 3.32
CA CYS A 34 -5.16 6.70 3.45
C CYS A 34 -5.58 7.73 4.52
N GLU A 35 -4.82 7.86 5.60
CA GLU A 35 -5.16 8.74 6.73
C GLU A 35 -4.63 10.18 6.56
N THR A 36 -3.51 10.37 5.84
CA THR A 36 -2.80 11.65 5.81
C THR A 36 -2.77 12.34 4.45
N VAL A 37 -2.85 11.57 3.36
CA VAL A 37 -2.69 12.10 1.99
C VAL A 37 -3.98 12.00 1.19
N SER A 38 -4.81 11.00 1.45
CA SER A 38 -6.07 10.82 0.70
C SER A 38 -7.02 11.99 0.91
N GLU A 39 -7.49 12.59 -0.19
CA GLU A 39 -8.46 13.69 -0.15
C GLU A 39 -9.87 13.20 0.25
N GLU A 40 -10.16 11.92 -0.01
CA GLU A 40 -11.43 11.29 0.34
C GLU A 40 -11.25 10.34 1.54
N PRO A 41 -12.20 10.34 2.49
CA PRO A 41 -12.16 9.39 3.60
C PRO A 41 -12.35 7.95 3.07
N ILE A 42 -11.50 7.02 3.55
CA ILE A 42 -11.57 5.59 3.21
C ILE A 42 -12.11 4.80 4.42
N PRO A 43 -13.44 4.76 4.63
CA PRO A 43 -14.05 4.09 5.79
C PRO A 43 -13.83 2.57 5.81
N GLN A 44 -13.59 1.96 4.64
CA GLN A 44 -13.32 0.52 4.52
C GLN A 44 -12.08 0.10 5.30
N LEU A 45 -11.10 1.00 5.43
CA LEU A 45 -9.87 0.71 6.18
C LEU A 45 -10.15 0.61 7.68
N ARG A 46 -11.04 1.44 8.21
CA ARG A 46 -11.46 1.36 9.62
C ARG A 46 -12.17 0.05 9.92
N PHE A 47 -13.08 -0.36 9.03
CA PHE A 47 -13.79 -1.64 9.16
C PHE A 47 -12.85 -2.85 9.08
N TYR A 48 -11.78 -2.75 8.29
CA TYR A 48 -10.78 -3.83 8.19
C TYR A 48 -9.97 -4.02 9.47
N GLU A 49 -9.79 -2.96 10.28
CA GLU A 49 -9.01 -3.01 11.53
C GLU A 49 -9.84 -3.40 12.77
N GLU A 50 -11.17 -3.39 12.67
CA GLU A 50 -12.11 -3.84 13.71
C GLU A 50 -12.21 -5.37 13.77
#